data_AF-A0A7C1C7V2-F1
#
_entry.id   AF-A0A7C1C7V2-F1
#
_cell.length_a   1.000
_cell.length_b   1.000
_cell.length_c   1.000
_cell.angle_alpha   90.00
_cell.angle_beta   90.00
_cell.angle_gamma   90.00
#
_symmetry.space_group_name_H-M   'P 1'
#
loop_
_entity.id
_entity.type
_entity.pdbx_description
1 polymer ?
#
loop_
_entity_poly.entity_id
_entity_poly.type
_entity_poly.pdbx_seq_one_letter_code
_entity_poly.pdbx_strand_id
1 'polypeptide(L)'
;MAWLQWLPWRFILSRAARSRGFLDPVALLARLHRFAQPSEVGEPIELLRAGAVFHARGLINSRVIQHNLDWVWPYWIERQFDPLDDAFVPRAFSITHINLTHRNWTAVGWPDCPELPIVDPRGLLTPFLDGWSLDGWIFTDDGRCLLPSRAAFCSQRLELAPLPTLVTRTRQEGLSLVGRVLVEMHGGRPVCRFQLSAQSDTRAWVVFALRPYNPEGISFIHQLALSAQRTAWTVDGRTVIAFSAPAELHHISDYHTGDVHIHLADPIEQVEGKCEVGMATAAAMYRLEPGREREVTALVTLPGKPEPGPCPSWAGAMQGHCRLNIPDPRFQFLYEAALKTLVLHAPGDVYPGPYTYKRFWFRDAAFIIHGLLCAGLLSRAGRALDRFPG
;
A
#
# COMPACT_ATOMS: atom_id res chain seq x y z
N MET A 1 4.21 36.00 17.60
CA MET A 1 2.90 36.05 16.89
C MET A 1 1.75 36.12 17.90
N ALA A 2 1.57 37.24 18.61
CA ALA A 2 0.52 37.39 19.64
C ALA A 2 -0.73 38.13 19.15
N TRP A 3 -0.69 38.73 17.96
CA TRP A 3 -1.76 39.61 17.44
C TRP A 3 -2.92 38.86 16.77
N LEU A 4 -2.72 37.59 16.38
CA LEU A 4 -3.77 36.76 15.78
C LEU A 4 -4.81 36.25 16.80
N GLN A 5 -4.51 36.29 18.10
CA GLN A 5 -5.43 35.83 19.15
C GLN A 5 -6.52 36.85 19.53
N TRP A 6 -6.34 38.13 19.15
CA TRP A 6 -7.26 39.22 19.49
C TRP A 6 -8.32 39.50 18.41
N LEU A 7 -8.16 38.95 17.21
CA LEU A 7 -9.16 39.03 16.16
C LEU A 7 -10.29 38.03 16.44
N PRO A 8 -11.58 38.42 16.28
CA PRO A 8 -12.72 37.56 16.57
C PRO A 8 -12.94 36.55 15.44
N TRP A 9 -11.92 35.76 15.10
CA TRP A 9 -11.91 34.81 13.99
C TRP A 9 -13.07 33.82 14.05
N ARG A 10 -13.45 33.39 15.26
CA ARG A 10 -14.61 32.51 15.47
C ARG A 10 -15.93 33.17 15.03
N PHE A 11 -16.08 34.46 15.30
CA PHE A 11 -17.24 35.24 14.88
C PHE A 11 -17.22 35.50 13.36
N ILE A 12 -16.05 35.81 12.80
CA ILE A 12 -15.86 36.02 11.36
C ILE A 12 -16.17 34.73 10.59
N LEU A 13 -15.65 33.58 11.03
CA LEU A 13 -15.91 32.26 10.44
C LEU A 13 -17.38 31.86 10.55
N SER A 14 -17.98 32.05 11.73
CA SER A 14 -19.42 31.78 11.95
C SER A 14 -20.30 32.63 11.04
N ARG A 15 -20.02 33.94 10.95
CA ARG A 15 -20.78 34.87 10.10
C ARG A 15 -20.59 34.57 8.61
N ALA A 16 -19.36 34.27 8.18
CA ALA A 16 -19.06 33.91 6.81
C ALA A 16 -19.75 32.61 6.39
N ALA A 17 -19.69 31.57 7.23
CA ALA A 17 -20.35 30.28 6.97
C ALA A 17 -21.88 30.46 6.86
N ARG A 18 -22.50 31.11 7.86
CA ARG A 18 -23.95 31.36 7.85
C ARG A 18 -24.40 32.22 6.68
N SER A 19 -23.61 33.23 6.30
CA SER A 19 -23.92 34.10 5.14
C SER A 19 -23.95 33.36 3.80
N ARG A 20 -23.32 32.19 3.72
CA ARG A 20 -23.29 31.32 2.54
C ARG A 20 -24.18 30.08 2.70
N GLY A 21 -25.08 30.08 3.69
CA GLY A 21 -26.03 28.98 3.92
C GLY A 21 -25.46 27.77 4.64
N PHE A 22 -24.23 27.84 5.16
CA PHE A 22 -23.64 26.75 5.95
C PHE A 22 -24.01 26.87 7.43
N LEU A 23 -24.04 25.71 8.11
CA LEU A 23 -24.12 25.66 9.58
C LEU A 23 -22.94 26.38 10.22
N ASP A 24 -23.13 26.93 11.42
CA ASP A 24 -22.05 27.56 12.17
C ASP A 24 -21.01 26.52 12.60
N PRO A 25 -19.80 26.53 12.03
CA PRO A 25 -18.79 25.51 12.33
C PRO A 25 -18.33 25.59 13.79
N VAL A 26 -18.32 26.77 14.41
CA VAL A 26 -17.88 26.95 15.80
C VAL A 26 -18.91 26.37 16.76
N ALA A 27 -20.20 26.64 16.50
CA ALA A 27 -21.28 26.07 17.30
C ALA A 27 -21.42 24.55 17.09
N LEU A 28 -21.16 24.07 15.87
CA LEU A 28 -21.17 22.65 15.55
C LEU A 28 -20.05 21.89 16.29
N LEU A 29 -18.80 22.37 16.19
CA LEU A 29 -17.67 21.80 16.95
C LEU A 29 -17.91 21.82 18.45
N ALA A 30 -18.43 22.93 18.99
CA ALA A 30 -18.75 23.04 20.42
C ALA A 30 -19.84 22.05 20.87
N ARG A 31 -20.78 21.69 19.97
CA ARG A 31 -21.79 20.65 20.24
C ARG A 31 -21.21 19.24 20.06
N LEU A 32 -20.36 19.03 19.06
CA LEU A 32 -19.66 17.75 18.84
C LEU A 32 -18.82 17.37 20.05
N HIS A 33 -18.07 18.33 20.62
CA HIS A 33 -17.28 18.12 21.83
C HIS A 33 -18.14 17.71 23.06
N ARG A 34 -19.44 17.99 23.08
CA ARG A 34 -20.34 17.57 24.18
C ARG A 34 -20.80 16.11 24.06
N PHE A 35 -20.61 15.47 22.91
CA PHE A 35 -20.87 14.04 22.75
C PHE A 35 -19.74 13.16 23.30
N ALA A 36 -18.55 13.74 23.53
CA ALA A 36 -17.45 13.08 24.22
C ALA A 36 -17.56 13.32 25.74
N GLN A 37 -17.27 12.29 26.55
CA GLN A 37 -17.04 12.52 27.98
C GLN A 37 -15.82 13.44 28.15
N PRO A 38 -15.81 14.34 29.15
CA PRO A 38 -14.66 15.19 29.43
C PRO A 38 -13.47 14.31 29.81
N SER A 39 -12.59 14.08 28.83
CA SER A 39 -11.29 13.45 28.99
C SER A 39 -10.27 14.57 29.20
N GLU A 40 -9.29 14.37 30.10
CA GLU A 40 -8.17 15.30 30.30
C GLU A 40 -7.35 15.50 29.00
N VAL A 41 -7.44 14.52 28.10
CA VAL A 41 -6.91 14.59 26.74
C VAL A 41 -8.08 14.87 25.79
N GLY A 42 -8.12 16.06 25.18
CA GLY A 42 -9.07 16.37 24.10
C GLY A 42 -8.89 15.43 22.90
N GLU A 43 -9.80 15.46 21.92
CA GLU A 43 -9.62 14.69 20.68
C GLU A 43 -8.20 14.90 20.13
N PRO A 44 -7.39 13.83 19.95
CA PRO A 44 -6.03 13.95 19.46
C PRO A 44 -6.00 14.73 18.14
N ILE A 45 -5.22 15.81 18.08
CA ILE A 45 -5.09 16.65 16.88
C ILE A 45 -4.62 15.80 15.69
N GLU A 46 -3.90 14.73 15.96
CA GLU A 46 -3.44 13.71 15.02
C GLU A 46 -4.60 12.98 14.34
N LEU A 47 -5.68 12.67 15.08
CA LEU A 47 -6.87 12.02 14.52
C LEU A 47 -7.66 13.00 13.63
N LEU A 48 -7.80 14.25 14.05
CA LEU A 48 -8.43 15.30 13.23
C LEU A 48 -7.65 15.56 11.94
N ARG A 49 -6.32 15.67 12.03
CA ARG A 49 -5.44 15.84 10.86
C ARG A 49 -5.58 14.67 9.90
N ALA A 50 -5.65 13.45 10.44
CA ALA A 50 -5.81 12.25 9.63
C ALA A 50 -7.16 12.16 8.95
N GLY A 51 -8.24 12.47 9.66
CA GLY A 51 -9.57 12.55 9.08
C GLY A 51 -9.63 13.56 7.95
N ALA A 52 -9.00 14.73 8.13
CA ALA A 52 -8.91 15.75 7.08
C ALA A 52 -8.12 15.27 5.84
N VAL A 53 -6.95 14.65 6.01
CA VAL A 53 -6.16 14.09 4.89
C VAL A 53 -6.94 12.99 4.17
N PHE A 54 -7.60 12.11 4.91
CA PHE A 54 -8.42 11.03 4.38
C PHE A 54 -9.59 11.55 3.53
N HIS A 55 -10.34 12.54 4.02
CA HIS A 55 -11.42 13.15 3.25
C HIS A 55 -10.92 13.99 2.07
N ALA A 56 -9.77 14.67 2.19
CA ALA A 56 -9.15 15.37 1.07
C ALA A 56 -8.75 14.40 -0.06
N ARG A 57 -8.16 13.25 0.27
CA ARG A 57 -7.93 12.14 -0.68
C ARG A 57 -9.24 11.67 -1.28
N GLY A 58 -10.29 11.54 -0.47
CA GLY A 58 -11.61 11.17 -0.96
C GLY A 58 -12.23 12.15 -1.97
N LEU A 59 -11.91 13.45 -1.88
CA LEU A 59 -12.30 14.45 -2.89
C LEU A 59 -11.50 14.30 -4.19
N ILE A 60 -10.23 13.94 -4.11
CA ILE A 60 -9.40 13.68 -5.30
C ILE A 60 -9.92 12.41 -5.99
N ASN A 61 -10.11 11.34 -5.23
CA ASN A 61 -10.66 10.08 -5.72
C ASN A 61 -11.99 10.30 -6.46
N SER A 62 -12.89 11.16 -5.95
CA SER A 62 -14.17 11.41 -6.60
C SER A 62 -14.06 12.09 -7.96
N ARG A 63 -13.07 12.96 -8.15
CA ARG A 63 -12.82 13.60 -9.45
C ARG A 63 -12.10 12.69 -10.43
N VAL A 64 -11.07 11.98 -9.97
CA VAL A 64 -10.22 11.21 -10.88
C VAL A 64 -10.94 9.94 -11.36
N ILE A 65 -11.50 9.15 -10.45
CA ILE A 65 -11.99 7.80 -10.78
C ILE A 65 -13.21 7.87 -11.71
N GLN A 66 -14.16 8.77 -11.43
CA GLN A 66 -15.42 8.83 -12.18
C GLN A 66 -15.24 9.26 -13.63
N HIS A 67 -14.19 10.03 -13.94
CA HIS A 67 -13.91 10.51 -15.29
C HIS A 67 -13.00 9.57 -16.09
N ASN A 68 -12.44 8.54 -15.45
CA ASN A 68 -11.39 7.68 -16.01
C ASN A 68 -11.70 6.19 -15.74
N LEU A 69 -12.90 5.74 -16.10
CA LEU A 69 -13.35 4.36 -15.83
C LEU A 69 -12.61 3.30 -16.69
N ASP A 70 -11.98 3.73 -17.77
CA ASP A 70 -11.15 2.94 -18.67
C ASP A 70 -9.78 2.57 -18.08
N TRP A 71 -9.34 3.27 -17.03
CA TRP A 71 -8.09 2.99 -16.34
C TRP A 71 -8.15 1.67 -15.58
N VAL A 72 -7.00 1.02 -15.41
CA VAL A 72 -6.89 -0.14 -14.53
C VAL A 72 -6.90 0.35 -13.09
N TRP A 73 -7.89 -0.04 -12.29
CA TRP A 73 -8.00 0.48 -10.93
C TRP A 73 -7.57 -0.58 -9.89
N PRO A 74 -7.19 -0.17 -8.67
CA PRO A 74 -6.94 -1.12 -7.58
C PRO A 74 -8.22 -1.87 -7.25
N TYR A 75 -8.08 -3.06 -6.67
CA TYR A 75 -9.19 -3.99 -6.49
C TYR A 75 -10.41 -3.38 -5.80
N TRP A 76 -10.21 -2.58 -4.76
CA TRP A 76 -11.32 -1.98 -4.04
C TRP A 76 -12.15 -1.00 -4.90
N ILE A 77 -11.53 -0.30 -5.86
CA ILE A 77 -12.24 0.60 -6.78
C ILE A 77 -13.04 -0.24 -7.77
N GLU A 78 -12.42 -1.23 -8.41
CA GLU A 78 -13.10 -2.13 -9.36
C GLU A 78 -14.36 -2.74 -8.74
N ARG A 79 -14.33 -3.07 -7.44
CA ARG A 79 -15.46 -3.65 -6.71
C ARG A 79 -16.46 -2.62 -6.19
N GLN A 80 -16.02 -1.54 -5.54
CA GLN A 80 -16.94 -0.53 -4.97
C GLN A 80 -17.66 0.31 -6.04
N PHE A 81 -17.12 0.37 -7.25
CA PHE A 81 -17.69 1.17 -8.33
C PHE A 81 -18.64 0.41 -9.24
N ASP A 82 -18.60 -0.93 -9.22
CA ASP A 82 -19.51 -1.81 -9.98
C ASP A 82 -20.84 -1.97 -9.24
N PRO A 83 -21.98 -1.51 -9.80
CA PRO A 83 -23.30 -1.62 -9.16
C PRO A 83 -23.82 -3.07 -9.04
N LEU A 84 -23.21 -4.02 -9.72
CA LEU A 84 -23.55 -5.45 -9.64
C LEU A 84 -22.77 -6.18 -8.54
N ASP A 85 -21.82 -5.50 -7.90
CA ASP A 85 -20.96 -6.09 -6.88
C ASP A 85 -21.56 -5.98 -5.47
N ASP A 86 -21.39 -7.02 -4.66
CA ASP A 86 -21.78 -6.99 -3.23
C ASP A 86 -21.00 -5.93 -2.43
N ALA A 87 -19.82 -5.52 -2.93
CA ALA A 87 -19.01 -4.46 -2.33
C ALA A 87 -19.38 -3.05 -2.80
N PHE A 88 -20.42 -2.90 -3.64
CA PHE A 88 -20.85 -1.61 -4.16
C PHE A 88 -21.23 -0.63 -3.05
N VAL A 89 -20.75 0.62 -3.15
CA VAL A 89 -21.11 1.70 -2.23
C VAL A 89 -21.89 2.77 -2.99
N PRO A 90 -23.19 3.01 -2.67
CA PRO A 90 -24.00 4.06 -3.29
C PRO A 90 -23.42 5.46 -3.06
N ARG A 91 -23.40 6.29 -4.11
CA ARG A 91 -22.66 7.57 -4.13
C ARG A 91 -23.52 8.83 -4.17
N ALA A 92 -24.86 8.70 -4.18
CA ALA A 92 -25.79 9.81 -4.49
C ALA A 92 -25.66 11.05 -3.57
N PHE A 93 -25.11 10.89 -2.36
CA PHE A 93 -24.90 11.98 -1.41
C PHE A 93 -23.49 12.03 -0.82
N SER A 94 -22.54 11.21 -1.31
CA SER A 94 -21.18 11.21 -0.79
C SER A 94 -20.30 12.18 -1.57
N ILE A 95 -19.73 13.17 -0.88
CA ILE A 95 -18.80 14.13 -1.46
C ILE A 95 -17.40 13.50 -1.62
N THR A 96 -17.07 12.50 -0.80
CA THR A 96 -15.75 11.86 -0.74
C THR A 96 -15.83 10.37 -1.05
N HIS A 97 -14.97 9.84 -1.92
CA HIS A 97 -14.83 8.40 -2.16
C HIS A 97 -13.59 7.85 -1.48
N ILE A 98 -13.81 7.03 -0.46
CA ILE A 98 -12.77 6.41 0.35
C ILE A 98 -12.88 4.91 0.25
N ASN A 99 -11.80 4.20 0.54
CA ASN A 99 -11.86 2.76 0.59
C ASN A 99 -12.57 2.29 1.87
N LEU A 100 -13.69 1.59 1.72
CA LEU A 100 -14.51 1.02 2.80
C LEU A 100 -14.51 -0.51 2.77
N THR A 101 -14.16 -1.14 1.64
CA THR A 101 -14.19 -2.59 1.43
C THR A 101 -12.80 -3.13 1.10
N HIS A 102 -12.62 -4.45 1.15
CA HIS A 102 -11.35 -5.09 0.77
C HIS A 102 -10.09 -4.48 1.45
N ARG A 103 -10.23 -3.98 2.68
CA ARG A 103 -9.15 -3.39 3.50
C ARG A 103 -8.27 -4.43 4.20
N ASN A 104 -8.23 -5.64 3.65
CA ASN A 104 -7.41 -6.75 4.15
C ASN A 104 -6.06 -6.70 3.44
N TRP A 105 -5.17 -5.81 3.90
CA TRP A 105 -3.83 -5.66 3.31
C TRP A 105 -2.80 -6.36 4.18
N THR A 106 -1.98 -7.18 3.55
CA THR A 106 -0.95 -7.92 4.26
C THR A 106 0.35 -7.12 4.22
N ALA A 107 0.92 -6.84 5.40
CA ALA A 107 2.23 -6.23 5.50
C ALA A 107 3.33 -7.27 5.29
N VAL A 108 4.38 -6.86 4.59
CA VAL A 108 5.67 -7.56 4.57
C VAL A 108 6.72 -6.64 5.17
N GLY A 109 7.78 -7.19 5.75
CA GLY A 109 8.77 -6.37 6.42
C GLY A 109 9.97 -7.15 6.92
N TRP A 110 10.87 -6.42 7.56
CA TRP A 110 12.03 -6.95 8.23
C TRP A 110 11.98 -6.60 9.73
N PRO A 111 12.43 -7.47 10.64
CA PRO A 111 12.41 -7.17 12.07
C PRO A 111 13.16 -5.88 12.41
N ASP A 112 12.56 -5.08 13.29
CA ASP A 112 13.10 -3.79 13.73
C ASP A 112 13.36 -2.78 12.59
N CYS A 113 12.72 -2.99 11.43
CA CYS A 113 12.63 -2.03 10.34
C CYS A 113 11.27 -1.35 10.41
N PRO A 114 11.20 0.00 10.48
CA PRO A 114 9.91 0.68 10.57
C PRO A 114 9.12 0.60 9.26
N GLU A 115 9.77 0.45 8.10
CA GLU A 115 9.08 0.36 6.81
C GLU A 115 8.28 -0.96 6.70
N LEU A 116 6.98 -0.82 6.41
CA LEU A 116 6.02 -1.91 6.26
C LEU A 116 5.29 -1.77 4.92
N PRO A 117 5.93 -2.18 3.80
CA PRO A 117 5.22 -2.36 2.54
C PRO A 117 3.95 -3.19 2.73
N ILE A 118 2.89 -2.83 2.01
CA ILE A 118 1.63 -3.56 2.03
C ILE A 118 1.31 -4.12 0.66
N VAL A 119 0.58 -5.23 0.65
CA VAL A 119 0.04 -5.83 -0.57
C VAL A 119 -1.46 -6.03 -0.38
N ASP A 120 -2.23 -5.63 -1.38
CA ASP A 120 -3.68 -5.81 -1.36
C ASP A 120 -4.08 -7.28 -1.65
N PRO A 121 -5.37 -7.66 -1.54
CA PRO A 121 -5.83 -9.03 -1.80
C PRO A 121 -5.57 -9.55 -3.22
N ARG A 122 -5.24 -8.67 -4.17
CA ARG A 122 -4.99 -9.00 -5.58
C ARG A 122 -3.53 -8.87 -5.98
N GLY A 123 -2.64 -8.53 -5.05
CA GLY A 123 -1.20 -8.49 -5.29
C GLY A 123 -0.64 -7.12 -5.62
N LEU A 124 -1.44 -6.05 -5.53
CA LEU A 124 -0.96 -4.68 -5.72
C LEU A 124 -0.02 -4.31 -4.57
N LEU A 125 1.27 -4.14 -4.87
CA LEU A 125 2.30 -3.79 -3.89
C LEU A 125 2.37 -2.28 -3.69
N THR A 126 2.30 -1.81 -2.46
CA THR A 126 2.58 -0.42 -2.07
C THR A 126 3.82 -0.38 -1.17
N PRO A 127 5.00 -0.01 -1.70
CA PRO A 127 6.25 -0.08 -0.92
C PRO A 127 6.35 0.96 0.20
N PHE A 128 5.71 2.11 0.04
CA PHE A 128 5.84 3.25 0.94
C PHE A 128 4.49 3.64 1.55
N LEU A 129 4.53 4.16 2.77
CA LEU A 129 3.35 4.76 3.39
C LEU A 129 2.88 5.95 2.54
N ASP A 130 1.59 5.99 2.19
CA ASP A 130 0.98 7.00 1.32
C ASP A 130 1.60 7.13 -0.09
N GLY A 131 2.38 6.14 -0.52
CA GLY A 131 3.07 6.13 -1.81
C GLY A 131 2.26 5.53 -2.96
N TRP A 132 2.88 5.48 -4.13
CA TRP A 132 2.40 4.77 -5.31
C TRP A 132 2.50 3.25 -5.15
N SER A 133 1.90 2.52 -6.09
CA SER A 133 1.93 1.05 -6.13
C SER A 133 2.59 0.48 -7.38
N LEU A 134 3.07 -0.75 -7.27
CA LEU A 134 3.49 -1.61 -8.38
C LEU A 134 2.50 -2.76 -8.53
N ASP A 135 2.13 -3.03 -9.77
CA ASP A 135 1.27 -4.13 -10.15
C ASP A 135 1.98 -5.07 -11.14
N GLY A 136 1.48 -6.29 -11.27
CA GLY A 136 1.98 -7.29 -12.20
C GLY A 136 0.86 -7.74 -13.14
N TRP A 137 1.10 -7.68 -14.45
CA TRP A 137 0.12 -8.09 -15.47
C TRP A 137 0.70 -9.10 -16.45
N ILE A 138 -0.19 -9.72 -17.24
CA ILE A 138 0.17 -10.42 -18.47
C ILE A 138 -0.60 -9.77 -19.62
N PHE A 139 0.10 -9.42 -20.70
CA PHE A 139 -0.49 -8.87 -21.92
C PHE A 139 -0.09 -9.72 -23.12
N THR A 140 -1.04 -10.35 -23.79
CA THR A 140 -0.77 -11.27 -24.90
C THR A 140 -0.73 -10.55 -26.25
N ASP A 141 -0.02 -11.13 -27.22
CA ASP A 141 0.02 -10.59 -28.59
C ASP A 141 -1.36 -10.66 -29.27
N ASP A 142 -2.28 -11.51 -28.79
CA ASP A 142 -3.67 -11.59 -29.26
C ASP A 142 -4.63 -10.59 -28.57
N GLY A 143 -4.11 -9.73 -27.69
CA GLY A 143 -4.85 -8.64 -27.05
C GLY A 143 -5.56 -8.98 -25.74
N ARG A 144 -5.49 -10.23 -25.27
CA ARG A 144 -5.94 -10.59 -23.90
C ARG A 144 -5.03 -9.94 -22.86
N CYS A 145 -5.62 -9.56 -21.73
CA CYS A 145 -4.87 -9.06 -20.59
C CYS A 145 -5.36 -9.69 -19.28
N LEU A 146 -4.42 -10.25 -18.52
CA LEU A 146 -4.67 -10.65 -17.13
C LEU A 146 -4.31 -9.47 -16.23
N LEU A 147 -5.34 -8.85 -15.68
CA LEU A 147 -5.26 -7.77 -14.70
C LEU A 147 -5.74 -8.30 -13.35
N PRO A 148 -4.89 -8.39 -12.30
CA PRO A 148 -5.27 -9.03 -11.04
C PRO A 148 -6.49 -8.43 -10.35
N SER A 149 -6.71 -7.12 -10.48
CA SER A 149 -7.87 -6.42 -9.91
C SER A 149 -9.20 -6.81 -10.58
N ARG A 150 -9.17 -7.28 -11.82
CA ARG A 150 -10.36 -7.67 -12.61
C ARG A 150 -10.53 -9.19 -12.74
N ALA A 151 -9.49 -9.95 -12.45
CA ALA A 151 -9.51 -11.41 -12.60
C ALA A 151 -10.51 -12.08 -11.66
N ALA A 152 -11.30 -13.02 -12.18
CA ALA A 152 -12.24 -13.80 -11.38
C ALA A 152 -11.54 -14.67 -10.32
N PHE A 153 -10.40 -15.28 -10.68
CA PHE A 153 -9.68 -16.21 -9.80
C PHE A 153 -8.39 -15.59 -9.28
N CYS A 154 -8.35 -15.37 -7.96
CA CYS A 154 -7.14 -15.01 -7.21
C CYS A 154 -7.09 -15.78 -5.90
N SER A 155 -5.89 -16.18 -5.48
CA SER A 155 -5.63 -16.69 -4.14
C SER A 155 -4.37 -16.05 -3.59
N GLN A 156 -4.35 -15.78 -2.29
CA GLN A 156 -3.20 -15.21 -1.61
C GLN A 156 -2.86 -16.05 -0.38
N ARG A 157 -1.57 -16.33 -0.18
CA ARG A 157 -1.05 -17.05 1.00
C ARG A 157 0.22 -16.43 1.51
N LEU A 158 0.41 -16.48 2.83
CA LEU A 158 1.67 -16.12 3.46
C LEU A 158 2.52 -17.39 3.64
N GLU A 159 3.72 -17.41 3.05
CA GLU A 159 4.73 -18.43 3.29
C GLU A 159 5.69 -17.91 4.36
N LEU A 160 5.90 -18.68 5.44
CA LEU A 160 6.65 -18.17 6.60
C LEU A 160 8.16 -18.44 6.54
N ALA A 161 8.61 -19.44 5.78
CA ALA A 161 10.00 -19.88 5.74
C ALA A 161 10.54 -19.90 4.30
N PRO A 162 11.83 -19.55 4.08
CA PRO A 162 12.81 -19.11 5.08
C PRO A 162 12.59 -17.66 5.56
N LEU A 163 11.91 -16.84 4.76
CA LEU A 163 11.50 -15.47 5.09
C LEU A 163 10.00 -15.33 4.86
N PRO A 164 9.28 -14.51 5.66
CA PRO A 164 7.88 -14.20 5.39
C PRO A 164 7.72 -13.62 3.98
N THR A 165 7.02 -14.36 3.14
CA THR A 165 6.81 -14.05 1.72
C THR A 165 5.34 -14.17 1.42
N LEU A 166 4.74 -13.10 0.93
CA LEU A 166 3.36 -13.12 0.48
C LEU A 166 3.33 -13.58 -0.97
N VAL A 167 2.51 -14.60 -1.25
CA VAL A 167 2.35 -15.16 -2.58
C VAL A 167 0.92 -14.96 -3.04
N THR A 168 0.74 -14.18 -4.10
CA THR A 168 -0.54 -13.98 -4.79
C THR A 168 -0.51 -14.76 -6.11
N ARG A 169 -1.56 -15.54 -6.39
CA ARG A 169 -1.71 -16.30 -7.62
C ARG A 169 -3.01 -15.89 -8.30
N THR A 170 -2.89 -15.47 -9.55
CA THR A 170 -4.00 -15.02 -10.40
C THR A 170 -4.03 -15.86 -11.67
N ARG A 171 -5.21 -16.29 -12.11
CA ARG A 171 -5.37 -17.10 -13.32
C ARG A 171 -6.55 -16.62 -14.14
N GLN A 172 -6.40 -16.68 -15.46
CA GLN A 172 -7.44 -16.37 -16.42
C GLN A 172 -7.09 -17.02 -17.75
N GLU A 173 -7.98 -17.84 -18.32
CA GLU A 173 -7.93 -18.27 -19.74
C GLU A 173 -6.53 -18.58 -20.29
N GLY A 174 -5.85 -19.61 -19.77
CA GLY A 174 -4.51 -20.00 -20.25
C GLY A 174 -3.35 -19.10 -19.76
N LEU A 175 -3.66 -18.06 -18.99
CA LEU A 175 -2.70 -17.15 -18.36
C LEU A 175 -2.62 -17.43 -16.86
N SER A 176 -1.40 -17.49 -16.33
CA SER A 176 -1.12 -17.67 -14.91
C SER A 176 -0.04 -16.70 -14.46
N LEU A 177 -0.35 -15.90 -13.45
CA LEU A 177 0.57 -14.95 -12.83
C LEU A 177 0.73 -15.27 -11.34
N VAL A 178 1.97 -15.35 -10.88
CA VAL A 178 2.32 -15.54 -9.48
C VAL A 178 3.21 -14.38 -9.03
N GLY A 179 2.69 -13.52 -8.16
CA GLY A 179 3.45 -12.47 -7.49
C GLY A 179 3.98 -12.95 -6.14
N ARG A 180 5.27 -12.76 -5.90
CA ARG A 180 5.92 -12.98 -4.59
C ARG A 180 6.48 -11.67 -4.07
N VAL A 181 6.08 -11.29 -2.87
CA VAL A 181 6.56 -10.09 -2.20
C VAL A 181 7.18 -10.45 -0.86
N LEU A 182 8.41 -9.99 -0.63
CA LEU A 182 9.09 -10.08 0.65
C LEU A 182 9.98 -8.86 0.89
N VAL A 183 10.47 -8.72 2.12
CA VAL A 183 11.53 -7.76 2.44
C VAL A 183 12.75 -8.54 2.91
N GLU A 184 13.91 -8.11 2.43
CA GLU A 184 15.21 -8.69 2.76
C GLU A 184 16.24 -7.58 3.00
N MET A 185 17.42 -7.94 3.51
CA MET A 185 18.52 -7.00 3.72
C MET A 185 19.58 -7.16 2.63
N HIS A 186 19.83 -6.10 1.86
CA HIS A 186 20.93 -6.03 0.89
C HIS A 186 21.88 -4.89 1.28
N GLY A 187 23.16 -5.20 1.47
CA GLY A 187 24.17 -4.18 1.83
C GLY A 187 23.81 -3.38 3.10
N GLY A 188 23.13 -4.03 4.07
CA GLY A 188 22.67 -3.37 5.29
C GLY A 188 21.43 -2.48 5.13
N ARG A 189 20.77 -2.48 3.97
CA ARG A 189 19.53 -1.74 3.72
C ARG A 189 18.35 -2.68 3.46
N PRO A 190 17.15 -2.35 3.99
CA PRO A 190 15.94 -3.10 3.67
C PRO A 190 15.54 -2.87 2.21
N VAL A 191 15.31 -3.96 1.48
CA VAL A 191 14.85 -3.96 0.09
C VAL A 191 13.55 -4.75 0.02
N CYS A 192 12.50 -4.14 -0.53
CA CYS A 192 11.28 -4.83 -0.88
C CYS A 192 11.47 -5.47 -2.26
N ARG A 193 11.43 -6.81 -2.29
CA ARG A 193 11.50 -7.60 -3.52
C ARG A 193 10.09 -7.95 -3.97
N PHE A 194 9.77 -7.61 -5.22
CA PHE A 194 8.57 -8.04 -5.91
C PHE A 194 8.94 -8.87 -7.13
N GLN A 195 8.70 -10.18 -7.05
CA GLN A 195 8.99 -11.13 -8.12
C GLN A 195 7.69 -11.56 -8.79
N LEU A 196 7.65 -11.53 -10.12
CA LEU A 196 6.56 -12.04 -10.93
C LEU A 196 7.05 -13.29 -11.65
N SER A 197 6.31 -14.38 -11.50
CA SER A 197 6.43 -15.57 -12.34
C SER A 197 5.17 -15.70 -13.19
N ALA A 198 5.33 -15.71 -14.50
CA ALA A 198 4.21 -15.70 -15.44
C ALA A 198 4.33 -16.84 -16.45
N GLN A 199 3.18 -17.36 -16.85
CA GLN A 199 3.03 -18.34 -17.92
C GLN A 199 1.81 -18.00 -18.78
N SER A 200 1.93 -18.20 -20.08
CA SER A 200 0.86 -18.01 -21.06
C SER A 200 0.83 -19.18 -22.05
N ASP A 201 -0.35 -19.49 -22.57
CA ASP A 201 -0.56 -20.43 -23.67
C ASP A 201 -0.21 -19.84 -25.05
N THR A 202 -0.02 -18.53 -25.11
CA THR A 202 0.33 -17.77 -26.32
C THR A 202 1.55 -16.90 -26.04
N ARG A 203 2.02 -16.20 -27.08
CA ARG A 203 3.10 -15.25 -26.93
C ARG A 203 2.58 -14.00 -26.23
N ALA A 204 3.32 -13.55 -25.24
CA ALA A 204 2.84 -12.51 -24.34
C ALA A 204 3.99 -11.70 -23.74
N TRP A 205 3.61 -10.82 -22.84
CA TRP A 205 4.48 -9.97 -22.04
C TRP A 205 4.13 -10.13 -20.57
N VAL A 206 5.16 -10.28 -19.74
CA VAL A 206 5.05 -10.01 -18.31
C VAL A 206 5.28 -8.53 -18.11
N VAL A 207 4.40 -7.87 -17.37
CA VAL A 207 4.43 -6.41 -17.21
C VAL A 207 4.55 -6.05 -15.74
N PHE A 208 5.57 -5.28 -15.38
CA PHE A 208 5.50 -4.45 -14.19
C PHE A 208 4.79 -3.15 -14.56
N ALA A 209 3.75 -2.80 -13.82
CA ALA A 209 3.00 -1.55 -14.03
C ALA A 209 3.12 -0.64 -12.80
N LEU A 210 3.59 0.59 -13.01
CA LEU A 210 3.67 1.61 -11.97
C LEU A 210 2.38 2.43 -11.92
N ARG A 211 1.78 2.54 -10.73
CA ARG A 211 0.41 3.03 -10.55
C ARG A 211 0.37 4.24 -9.61
N PRO A 212 -0.23 5.38 -10.01
CA PRO A 212 -0.33 6.60 -9.21
C PRO A 212 -1.46 6.52 -8.17
N TYR A 213 -1.56 5.39 -7.49
CA TYR A 213 -2.53 5.12 -6.45
C TYR A 213 -2.04 4.00 -5.55
N ASN A 214 -2.77 3.78 -4.47
CA ASN A 214 -2.58 2.71 -3.51
C ASN A 214 -3.94 2.20 -2.99
N PRO A 215 -3.97 1.23 -2.07
CA PRO A 215 -5.21 0.71 -1.53
C PRO A 215 -6.10 1.69 -0.76
N GLU A 216 -5.69 2.94 -0.50
CA GLU A 216 -6.57 4.01 0.04
C GLU A 216 -7.01 5.04 -1.04
N GLY A 217 -6.33 5.11 -2.18
CA GLY A 217 -6.65 6.06 -3.25
C GLY A 217 -5.43 6.63 -3.96
N ILE A 218 -5.62 7.80 -4.58
CA ILE A 218 -4.59 8.42 -5.43
C ILE A 218 -3.31 8.76 -4.65
N SER A 219 -2.16 8.49 -5.27
CA SER A 219 -0.83 8.89 -4.83
C SER A 219 -0.04 9.37 -6.05
N PHE A 220 0.29 10.65 -6.06
CA PHE A 220 0.74 11.31 -7.27
C PHE A 220 2.13 10.85 -7.73
N ILE A 221 2.29 10.72 -9.05
CA ILE A 221 3.54 10.51 -9.76
C ILE A 221 3.63 11.56 -10.86
N HIS A 222 4.62 12.44 -10.77
CA HIS A 222 4.80 13.56 -11.70
C HIS A 222 5.85 13.30 -12.76
N GLN A 223 6.91 12.56 -12.43
CA GLN A 223 8.01 12.30 -13.36
C GLN A 223 8.47 10.85 -13.30
N LEU A 224 8.70 10.28 -14.47
CA LEU A 224 9.24 8.93 -14.64
C LEU A 224 10.36 8.93 -15.66
N ALA A 225 11.40 8.17 -15.38
CA ALA A 225 12.48 7.91 -16.31
C ALA A 225 12.97 6.46 -16.20
N LEU A 226 13.15 5.82 -17.36
CA LEU A 226 13.83 4.54 -17.50
C LEU A 226 15.33 4.79 -17.63
N SER A 227 16.14 4.00 -16.92
CA SER A 227 17.60 4.08 -17.02
C SER A 227 18.08 3.72 -18.43
N ALA A 228 19.27 4.21 -18.81
CA ALA A 228 19.86 3.87 -20.11
C ALA A 228 20.07 2.36 -20.31
N GLN A 229 20.35 1.63 -19.22
CA GLN A 229 20.47 0.17 -19.22
C GLN A 229 19.12 -0.55 -19.23
N ARG A 230 18.00 0.19 -19.14
CA ARG A 230 16.62 -0.32 -19.08
C ARG A 230 16.34 -1.24 -17.89
N THR A 231 17.19 -1.20 -16.87
CA THR A 231 17.14 -2.02 -15.67
C THR A 231 16.63 -1.26 -14.45
N ALA A 232 16.17 -0.02 -14.59
CA ALA A 232 15.61 0.70 -13.46
C ALA A 232 14.65 1.82 -13.88
N TRP A 233 13.65 2.07 -13.05
CA TRP A 233 12.89 3.32 -13.04
C TRP A 233 13.40 4.27 -11.98
N THR A 234 13.40 5.56 -12.32
CA THR A 234 13.49 6.66 -11.34
C THR A 234 12.14 7.37 -11.30
N VAL A 235 11.53 7.38 -10.11
CA VAL A 235 10.23 8.01 -9.84
C VAL A 235 10.42 9.31 -9.09
N ASP A 236 9.89 10.40 -9.64
CA ASP A 236 9.97 11.78 -9.13
C ASP A 236 11.40 12.22 -8.77
N GLY A 237 12.41 11.68 -9.46
CA GLY A 237 13.82 11.96 -9.19
C GLY A 237 14.32 11.49 -7.81
N ARG A 238 13.54 10.71 -7.07
CA ARG A 238 13.81 10.37 -5.66
C ARG A 238 13.95 8.88 -5.43
N THR A 239 13.03 8.10 -5.98
CA THR A 239 12.94 6.66 -5.70
C THR A 239 13.38 5.86 -6.90
N VAL A 240 14.21 4.85 -6.68
CA VAL A 240 14.68 3.94 -7.72
C VAL A 240 14.02 2.57 -7.55
N ILE A 241 13.49 2.04 -8.65
CA ILE A 241 12.98 0.68 -8.76
C ILE A 241 13.93 -0.05 -9.70
N ALA A 242 14.71 -1.02 -9.21
CA ALA A 242 15.64 -1.78 -10.03
C ALA A 242 14.98 -3.08 -10.53
N PHE A 243 15.35 -3.53 -11.73
CA PHE A 243 14.85 -4.74 -12.36
C PHE A 243 15.95 -5.79 -12.47
N SER A 244 15.57 -7.07 -12.38
CA SER A 244 16.51 -8.18 -12.56
C SER A 244 16.98 -8.38 -14.01
N ALA A 245 16.29 -7.77 -14.97
CA ALA A 245 16.61 -7.83 -16.39
C ALA A 245 16.28 -6.46 -17.03
N PRO A 246 16.90 -6.11 -18.17
CA PRO A 246 16.47 -4.93 -18.93
C PRO A 246 15.06 -5.13 -19.46
N ALA A 247 14.20 -4.12 -19.33
CA ALA A 247 12.89 -4.11 -19.96
C ALA A 247 13.05 -4.17 -21.48
N GLU A 248 12.35 -5.07 -22.14
CA GLU A 248 12.45 -5.26 -23.59
C GLU A 248 11.60 -4.22 -24.32
N LEU A 249 10.38 -3.95 -23.83
CA LEU A 249 9.56 -2.81 -24.21
C LEU A 249 9.20 -1.97 -23.00
N HIS A 250 8.92 -0.69 -23.24
CA HIS A 250 8.58 0.25 -22.18
C HIS A 250 7.66 1.38 -22.66
N HIS A 251 6.63 1.67 -21.88
CA HIS A 251 5.67 2.75 -22.14
C HIS A 251 5.48 3.63 -20.91
N ILE A 252 5.27 4.91 -21.14
CA ILE A 252 4.83 5.88 -20.14
C ILE A 252 3.61 6.61 -20.69
N SER A 253 2.59 6.79 -19.85
CA SER A 253 1.41 7.58 -20.17
C SER A 253 1.14 8.63 -19.09
N ASP A 254 0.54 9.75 -19.48
CA ASP A 254 0.10 10.80 -18.58
C ASP A 254 -1.43 10.83 -18.42
N TYR A 255 -1.92 11.74 -17.57
CA TYR A 255 -3.35 11.86 -17.31
C TYR A 255 -4.20 12.17 -18.56
N HIS A 256 -3.65 12.92 -19.51
CA HIS A 256 -4.39 13.39 -20.69
C HIS A 256 -4.45 12.34 -21.78
N THR A 257 -3.42 11.49 -21.90
CA THR A 257 -3.38 10.39 -22.86
C THR A 257 -4.09 9.14 -22.35
N GLY A 258 -4.26 9.01 -21.03
CA GLY A 258 -4.99 7.91 -20.40
C GLY A 258 -4.08 6.91 -19.70
N ASP A 259 -4.59 5.73 -19.37
CA ASP A 259 -3.81 4.70 -18.67
C ASP A 259 -2.76 4.06 -19.59
N VAL A 260 -1.55 3.78 -19.10
CA VAL A 260 -0.53 3.04 -19.87
C VAL A 260 -1.04 1.71 -20.44
N HIS A 261 -2.05 1.09 -19.82
CA HIS A 261 -2.70 -0.13 -20.29
C HIS A 261 -3.19 -0.06 -21.76
N ILE A 262 -3.75 1.08 -22.20
CA ILE A 262 -4.26 1.19 -23.58
C ILE A 262 -3.15 1.39 -24.62
N HIS A 263 -1.93 1.70 -24.16
CA HIS A 263 -0.75 1.98 -24.99
C HIS A 263 0.22 0.80 -25.09
N LEU A 264 -0.06 -0.34 -24.45
CA LEU A 264 0.87 -1.49 -24.41
C LEU A 264 1.14 -2.14 -25.79
N ALA A 265 0.29 -1.86 -26.77
CA ALA A 265 0.46 -2.32 -28.16
C ALA A 265 1.04 -1.23 -29.08
N ASP A 266 1.26 -0.01 -28.57
CA ASP A 266 1.74 1.08 -29.40
C ASP A 266 3.18 0.84 -29.85
N PRO A 267 3.54 1.21 -31.08
CA PRO A 267 4.89 0.99 -31.60
C PRO A 267 5.92 1.97 -31.02
N ILE A 268 5.48 3.06 -30.39
CA ILE A 268 6.34 4.13 -29.90
C ILE A 268 6.57 3.96 -28.40
N GLU A 269 7.83 3.75 -28.03
CA GLU A 269 8.27 3.72 -26.64
C GLU A 269 8.60 5.12 -26.12
N GLN A 270 8.40 5.33 -24.81
CA GLN A 270 8.83 6.53 -24.10
C GLN A 270 9.81 6.12 -23.02
N VAL A 271 10.99 6.73 -22.97
CA VAL A 271 11.97 6.46 -21.88
C VAL A 271 11.84 7.45 -20.73
N GLU A 272 11.19 8.58 -20.95
CA GLU A 272 10.89 9.58 -19.93
C GLU A 272 9.47 10.12 -20.13
N GLY A 273 8.87 10.58 -19.04
CA GLY A 273 7.55 11.20 -19.08
C GLY A 273 7.32 12.13 -17.90
N LYS A 274 6.50 13.15 -18.13
CA LYS A 274 6.09 14.13 -17.12
C LYS A 274 4.57 14.27 -17.16
N CYS A 275 3.95 14.32 -15.99
CA CYS A 275 2.53 14.54 -15.83
C CYS A 275 2.28 15.68 -14.83
N GLU A 276 1.78 16.81 -15.33
CA GLU A 276 1.45 17.98 -14.51
C GLU A 276 0.40 17.66 -13.43
N VAL A 277 -0.59 16.81 -13.76
CA VAL A 277 -1.64 16.37 -12.83
C VAL A 277 -1.09 15.41 -11.76
N GLY A 278 0.04 14.74 -12.03
CA GLY A 278 0.61 13.75 -11.12
C GLY A 278 -0.01 12.36 -11.25
N MET A 279 -0.54 12.01 -12.42
CA MET A 279 -1.15 10.69 -12.66
C MET A 279 -0.34 9.88 -13.70
N ALA A 280 0.99 10.07 -13.74
CA ALA A 280 1.81 9.29 -14.66
C ALA A 280 1.73 7.79 -14.34
N THR A 281 1.60 6.97 -15.38
CA THR A 281 1.64 5.51 -15.33
C THR A 281 2.76 5.01 -16.22
N ALA A 282 3.36 3.87 -15.89
CA ALA A 282 4.40 3.26 -16.72
C ALA A 282 4.31 1.74 -16.74
N ALA A 283 4.82 1.14 -17.80
CA ALA A 283 4.85 -0.30 -18.01
C ALA A 283 6.24 -0.74 -18.49
N ALA A 284 6.86 -1.67 -17.77
CA ALA A 284 8.10 -2.35 -18.19
C ALA A 284 7.77 -3.78 -18.55
N MET A 285 8.08 -4.17 -19.78
CA MET A 285 7.58 -5.40 -20.41
C MET A 285 8.72 -6.36 -20.74
N TYR A 286 8.50 -7.64 -20.46
CA TYR A 286 9.47 -8.72 -20.64
C TYR A 286 8.84 -9.88 -21.40
N ARG A 287 9.51 -10.37 -22.45
CA ARG A 287 8.89 -11.30 -23.37
C ARG A 287 8.63 -12.64 -22.69
N LEU A 288 7.42 -13.16 -22.91
CA LEU A 288 6.94 -14.44 -22.43
C LEU A 288 6.63 -15.34 -23.63
N GLU A 289 7.34 -16.44 -23.73
CA GLU A 289 7.15 -17.43 -24.81
C GLU A 289 6.09 -18.48 -24.39
N PRO A 290 5.25 -18.96 -25.32
CA PRO A 290 4.19 -19.91 -25.02
C PRO A 290 4.66 -21.14 -24.23
N GLY A 291 3.94 -21.49 -23.18
CA GLY A 291 4.19 -22.66 -22.33
C GLY A 291 5.44 -22.56 -21.44
N ARG A 292 6.29 -21.54 -21.61
CA ARG A 292 7.48 -21.32 -20.78
C ARG A 292 7.17 -20.37 -19.65
N GLU A 293 7.61 -20.72 -18.45
CA GLU A 293 7.55 -19.80 -17.32
C GLU A 293 8.66 -18.74 -17.46
N ARG A 294 8.30 -17.46 -17.24
CA ARG A 294 9.26 -16.35 -17.17
C ARG A 294 9.16 -15.69 -15.82
N GLU A 295 10.32 -15.54 -15.18
CA GLU A 295 10.45 -14.84 -13.91
C GLU A 295 11.18 -13.50 -14.11
N VAL A 296 10.62 -12.44 -13.52
CA VAL A 296 11.20 -11.09 -13.48
C VAL A 296 11.01 -10.48 -12.09
N THR A 297 11.97 -9.67 -11.64
CA THR A 297 11.94 -9.11 -10.28
C THR A 297 12.15 -7.61 -10.32
N ALA A 298 11.33 -6.88 -9.55
CA ALA A 298 11.53 -5.49 -9.19
C ALA A 298 12.03 -5.39 -7.73
N LEU A 299 13.00 -4.52 -7.48
CA LEU A 299 13.63 -4.27 -6.19
C LEU A 299 13.44 -2.80 -5.84
N VAL A 300 12.78 -2.54 -4.71
CA VAL A 300 12.55 -1.19 -4.19
C VAL A 300 13.33 -1.03 -2.90
N THR A 301 14.34 -0.16 -2.90
CA THR A 301 15.07 0.15 -1.66
C THR A 301 14.19 0.99 -0.75
N LEU A 302 13.99 0.51 0.47
CA LEU A 302 13.19 1.20 1.47
C LEU A 302 14.06 2.25 2.19
N PRO A 303 13.50 3.42 2.59
CA PRO A 303 14.22 4.49 3.26
C PRO A 303 14.53 4.11 4.72
N GLY A 304 15.27 3.03 4.93
CA GLY A 304 15.64 2.56 6.25
C GLY A 304 16.46 3.63 6.97
N LYS A 305 15.87 4.26 7.97
CA LYS A 305 16.65 4.66 9.14
C LYS A 305 16.35 3.64 10.23
N PRO A 306 17.19 2.59 10.39
CA PRO A 306 17.25 1.93 11.67
C PRO A 306 17.57 3.05 12.68
N GLU A 307 16.74 3.21 13.69
CA GLU A 307 17.21 3.84 14.92
C GLU A 307 18.51 3.14 15.37
N PRO A 308 19.45 3.80 16.05
CA PRO A 308 20.82 3.30 16.19
C PRO A 308 20.85 1.89 16.79
N GLY A 309 21.08 0.90 15.93
CA GLY A 309 21.15 -0.53 16.23
C GLY A 309 21.04 -1.38 14.95
N PRO A 310 21.70 -2.55 14.89
CA PRO A 310 21.54 -3.46 13.75
C PRO A 310 20.14 -4.08 13.73
N CYS A 311 19.44 -4.04 12.59
CA CYS A 311 18.21 -4.82 12.41
C CYS A 311 18.56 -6.32 12.51
N PRO A 312 17.99 -7.08 13.46
CA PRO A 312 18.30 -8.49 13.60
C PRO A 312 17.75 -9.27 12.41
N SER A 313 18.33 -10.45 12.14
CA SER A 313 17.71 -11.41 11.23
C SER A 313 16.39 -11.92 11.80
N TRP A 314 15.54 -12.49 10.96
CA TRP A 314 14.33 -13.19 11.42
C TRP A 314 14.63 -14.27 12.46
N ALA A 315 15.74 -15.01 12.31
CA ALA A 315 16.16 -16.01 13.29
C ALA A 315 16.53 -15.37 14.65
N GLY A 316 17.24 -14.23 14.63
CA GLY A 316 17.59 -13.49 15.84
C GLY A 316 16.39 -12.81 16.50
N ALA A 317 15.51 -12.20 15.73
CA ALA A 317 14.30 -11.54 16.23
C ALA A 317 13.31 -12.51 16.89
N MET A 318 13.33 -13.77 16.45
CA MET A 318 12.53 -14.86 17.01
C MET A 318 13.30 -15.65 18.07
N GLN A 319 14.51 -15.26 18.48
CA GLN A 319 15.24 -16.02 19.48
C GLN A 319 14.49 -16.01 20.84
N GLY A 320 14.33 -17.18 21.45
CA GLY A 320 13.67 -17.32 22.76
C GLY A 320 12.14 -17.31 22.73
N HIS A 321 11.49 -17.24 21.55
CA HIS A 321 10.04 -17.31 21.45
C HIS A 321 9.48 -18.65 21.95
N CYS A 322 8.29 -18.61 22.54
CA CYS A 322 7.49 -19.79 22.83
C CYS A 322 7.11 -20.50 21.52
N ARG A 323 7.16 -21.84 21.52
CA ARG A 323 6.83 -22.65 20.35
C ARG A 323 5.55 -23.43 20.60
N LEU A 324 4.65 -23.40 19.63
CA LEU A 324 3.53 -24.32 19.53
C LEU A 324 3.97 -25.52 18.67
N ASN A 325 3.61 -26.73 19.09
CA ASN A 325 3.84 -27.95 18.31
C ASN A 325 2.60 -28.83 18.44
N ILE A 326 1.75 -28.80 17.41
CA ILE A 326 0.47 -29.52 17.37
C ILE A 326 0.27 -30.15 15.99
N PRO A 327 -0.52 -31.25 15.89
CA PRO A 327 -0.73 -31.93 14.61
C PRO A 327 -1.59 -31.12 13.63
N ASP A 328 -2.36 -30.14 14.08
CA ASP A 328 -3.19 -29.31 13.21
C ASP A 328 -2.32 -28.26 12.48
N PRO A 329 -2.14 -28.39 11.15
CA PRO A 329 -1.25 -27.50 10.41
C PRO A 329 -1.80 -26.07 10.29
N ARG A 330 -3.12 -25.88 10.38
CA ARG A 330 -3.73 -24.56 10.30
C ARG A 330 -3.51 -23.79 11.58
N PHE A 331 -3.72 -24.40 12.74
CA PHE A 331 -3.44 -23.74 14.02
C PHE A 331 -1.94 -23.50 14.22
N GLN A 332 -1.09 -24.43 13.77
CA GLN A 332 0.35 -24.24 13.74
C GLN A 332 0.73 -22.99 12.91
N PHE A 333 0.21 -22.89 11.68
CA PHE A 333 0.42 -21.73 10.82
C PHE A 333 -0.06 -20.42 11.44
N LEU A 334 -1.27 -20.40 12.01
CA LEU A 334 -1.85 -19.20 12.62
C LEU A 334 -0.99 -18.68 13.77
N TYR A 335 -0.47 -19.58 14.61
CA TYR A 335 0.43 -19.22 15.70
C TYR A 335 1.75 -18.63 15.18
N GLU A 336 2.41 -19.30 14.24
CA GLU A 336 3.68 -18.83 13.68
C GLU A 336 3.54 -17.50 12.92
N ALA A 337 2.43 -17.34 12.18
CA ALA A 337 2.10 -16.10 11.51
C ALA A 337 1.86 -14.98 12.53
N ALA A 338 1.11 -15.23 13.60
CA ALA A 338 0.85 -14.24 14.65
C ALA A 338 2.15 -13.75 15.31
N LEU A 339 3.11 -14.65 15.58
CA LEU A 339 4.41 -14.26 16.11
C LEU A 339 5.18 -13.32 15.18
N LYS A 340 5.23 -13.64 13.88
CA LYS A 340 5.89 -12.80 12.88
C LYS A 340 5.20 -11.44 12.74
N THR A 341 3.87 -11.43 12.79
CA THR A 341 3.06 -10.21 12.82
C THR A 341 3.41 -9.34 14.04
N LEU A 342 3.46 -9.92 15.25
CA LEU A 342 3.86 -9.19 16.46
C LEU A 342 5.25 -8.55 16.33
N VAL A 343 6.21 -9.25 15.71
CA VAL A 343 7.55 -8.71 15.45
C VAL A 343 7.52 -7.53 14.48
N LEU A 344 6.77 -7.64 13.36
CA LEU A 344 6.66 -6.56 12.37
C LEU A 344 5.96 -5.32 12.92
N HIS A 345 5.00 -5.51 13.83
CA HIS A 345 4.22 -4.44 14.42
C HIS A 345 4.87 -3.81 15.66
N ALA A 346 6.05 -4.28 16.06
CA ALA A 346 6.82 -3.73 17.16
C ALA A 346 8.29 -3.46 16.78
N PRO A 347 8.58 -2.64 15.74
CA PRO A 347 9.94 -2.35 15.31
C PRO A 347 10.72 -1.43 16.27
N GLY A 348 10.01 -0.77 17.18
CA GLY A 348 10.56 0.08 18.24
C GLY A 348 9.40 0.49 19.13
N ASP A 349 8.52 1.32 18.58
CA ASP A 349 7.14 1.48 19.05
C ASP A 349 6.24 0.35 18.55
N VAL A 350 5.01 0.31 19.08
CA VAL A 350 3.99 -0.69 18.75
C VAL A 350 2.86 -0.06 17.94
N TYR A 351 2.51 -0.73 16.84
CA TYR A 351 1.50 -0.28 15.89
C TYR A 351 0.42 -1.36 15.68
N PRO A 352 -0.88 -1.04 15.77
CA PRO A 352 -1.96 -2.02 15.60
C PRO A 352 -2.04 -2.64 14.21
N GLY A 353 -1.48 -1.99 13.20
CA GLY A 353 -1.51 -2.46 11.83
C GLY A 353 -0.60 -1.63 10.93
N PRO A 354 -0.50 -2.01 9.65
CA PRO A 354 0.28 -1.25 8.69
C PRO A 354 -0.52 -0.03 8.21
N TYR A 355 0.14 0.82 7.41
CA TYR A 355 -0.50 1.90 6.66
C TYR A 355 -1.33 2.86 7.54
N THR A 356 -2.65 2.94 7.35
CA THR A 356 -3.58 3.80 8.11
C THR A 356 -3.54 3.53 9.62
N TYR A 357 -3.21 2.29 10.01
CA TYR A 357 -3.09 1.86 11.42
C TYR A 357 -1.67 1.97 11.97
N LYS A 358 -0.71 2.48 11.18
CA LYS A 358 0.68 2.68 11.63
C LYS A 358 0.82 3.94 12.48
N ARG A 359 0.14 3.94 13.63
CA ARG A 359 0.17 4.98 14.66
C ARG A 359 0.08 4.35 16.04
N PHE A 360 0.53 5.07 17.06
CA PHE A 360 0.42 4.59 18.42
C PHE A 360 -1.05 4.67 18.90
N TRP A 361 -1.53 3.57 19.50
CA TRP A 361 -2.83 3.47 20.13
C TRP A 361 -2.66 2.78 21.48
N PHE A 362 -2.97 3.46 22.59
CA PHE A 362 -2.74 2.94 23.95
C PHE A 362 -3.30 1.53 24.18
N ARG A 363 -4.58 1.33 23.84
CA ARG A 363 -5.27 0.05 24.02
C ARG A 363 -4.58 -1.07 23.23
N ASP A 364 -4.37 -0.85 21.95
CA ASP A 364 -3.82 -1.83 21.04
C ASP A 364 -2.35 -2.15 21.36
N ALA A 365 -1.57 -1.12 21.73
CA ALA A 365 -0.21 -1.28 22.20
C ALA A 365 -0.14 -2.16 23.46
N ALA A 366 -1.05 -1.97 24.43
CA ALA A 366 -1.10 -2.82 25.62
C ALA A 366 -1.36 -4.30 25.27
N PHE A 367 -2.28 -4.59 24.35
CA PHE A 367 -2.56 -5.97 23.92
C PHE A 367 -1.40 -6.59 23.13
N ILE A 368 -0.75 -5.83 22.25
CA ILE A 368 0.39 -6.33 21.47
C ILE A 368 1.59 -6.57 22.39
N ILE A 369 1.88 -5.68 23.33
CA ILE A 369 2.94 -5.87 24.35
C ILE A 369 2.64 -7.11 25.19
N HIS A 370 1.38 -7.29 25.61
CA HIS A 370 0.98 -8.51 26.31
C HIS A 370 1.19 -9.77 25.46
N GLY A 371 0.84 -9.73 24.17
CA GLY A 371 1.11 -10.80 23.22
C GLY A 371 2.61 -11.13 23.09
N LEU A 372 3.47 -10.10 23.05
CA LEU A 372 4.93 -10.26 23.04
C LEU A 372 5.43 -10.94 24.32
N LEU A 373 4.91 -10.57 25.49
CA LEU A 373 5.24 -11.20 26.77
C LEU A 373 4.82 -12.68 26.79
N CYS A 374 3.59 -12.98 26.39
CA CYS A 374 3.08 -14.36 26.28
C CYS A 374 3.85 -15.20 25.26
N ALA A 375 4.39 -14.57 24.22
CA ALA A 375 5.21 -15.20 23.20
C ALA A 375 6.68 -15.41 23.64
N GLY A 376 7.08 -14.99 24.84
CA GLY A 376 8.46 -15.09 25.31
C GLY A 376 9.42 -14.05 24.70
N LEU A 377 8.90 -13.07 23.95
CA LEU A 377 9.68 -12.00 23.30
C LEU A 377 9.94 -10.84 24.26
N LEU A 378 10.47 -11.16 25.45
CA LEU A 378 10.57 -10.24 26.60
C LEU A 378 11.40 -8.99 26.30
N SER A 379 12.53 -9.13 25.61
CA SER A 379 13.39 -7.98 25.27
C SER A 379 12.69 -6.99 24.33
N ARG A 380 11.82 -7.48 23.44
CA ARG A 380 11.03 -6.63 22.54
C ARG A 380 9.91 -5.93 23.29
N ALA A 381 9.22 -6.66 24.17
CA ALA A 381 8.21 -6.09 25.05
C ALA A 381 8.80 -4.99 25.95
N GLY A 382 10.00 -5.21 26.51
CA GLY A 382 10.73 -4.21 27.31
C GLY A 382 10.99 -2.91 26.54
N ARG A 383 11.57 -2.99 25.32
CA ARG A 383 11.80 -1.81 24.48
C ARG A 383 10.52 -1.02 24.18
N ALA A 384 9.42 -1.73 23.93
CA ALA A 384 8.12 -1.11 23.67
C ALA A 384 7.55 -0.43 24.92
N LEU A 385 7.76 -1.00 26.11
CA LEU A 385 7.36 -0.41 27.40
C LEU A 385 8.19 0.85 27.72
N ASP A 386 9.49 0.85 27.45
CA ASP A 386 10.37 2.00 27.67
C ASP A 386 9.95 3.25 26.86
N ARG A 387 9.22 3.05 25.76
CA ARG A 387 8.69 4.11 24.88
C ARG A 387 7.21 4.35 25.07
N PHE A 388 6.55 3.58 25.92
CA PHE A 388 5.13 3.71 26.15
C PHE A 388 4.87 5.10 26.75
N PRO A 389 4.05 5.95 26.10
CA PRO A 389 3.84 7.31 26.58
C PRO A 389 3.25 7.29 28.00
N GLY A 390 3.94 7.92 28.96
CA GLY A 390 3.59 7.96 30.37
C GLY A 390 4.14 9.19 31.06
#